data_AF-A0A970DRU2-F1
#
_entry.id   AF-A0A970DRU2-F1
#
_cell.length_a   1.000
_cell.length_b   1.000
_cell.length_c   1.000
_cell.angle_alpha   90.00
_cell.angle_beta   90.00
_cell.angle_gamma   90.00
#
_symmetry.space_group_name_H-M   'P 1'
#
loop_
_entity.id
_entity.type
_entity.pdbx_description
1 polymer ?
#
loop_
_entity_poly.entity_id
_entity_poly.type
_entity_poly.pdbx_seq_one_letter_code
_entity_poly.pdbx_strand_id
1 'polypeptide(L)'
;MNSQLREELTKYKDTTLEIIKAVEDENYDLLEGLISKRGEIINSIEKLNYSKEEFKAICMDLKILFFQNNLNKLMNEKKVKIKRQLESMDDNKNARNSYNKKFSVDSIFFNKKI
;
A
#
# COMPACT_ATOMS: atom_id res chain seq x y z
N MET A 1 -30.73 13.03 13.03
CA MET A 1 -29.35 12.53 12.90
C MET A 1 -29.41 11.01 12.85
N ASN A 2 -29.23 10.45 11.66
CA ASN A 2 -29.30 9.01 11.43
C ASN A 2 -28.19 8.29 12.23
N SER A 3 -28.58 7.61 13.31
CA SER A 3 -27.66 6.93 14.23
C SER A 3 -26.94 5.76 13.55
N GLN A 4 -27.63 5.03 12.68
CA GLN A 4 -27.06 3.91 11.92
C GLN A 4 -26.00 4.39 10.93
N LEU A 5 -26.26 5.48 10.21
CA LEU A 5 -25.28 6.07 9.30
C LEU A 5 -24.00 6.48 10.05
N ARG A 6 -24.14 7.09 11.24
CA ARG A 6 -22.99 7.50 12.04
C ARG A 6 -22.19 6.30 12.54
N GLU A 7 -22.85 5.22 12.91
CA GLU A 7 -22.19 3.98 13.34
C GLU A 7 -21.38 3.38 12.19
N GLU A 8 -21.97 3.23 11.00
CA GLU A 8 -21.28 2.68 9.83
C GLU A 8 -20.11 3.57 9.37
N LEU A 9 -20.28 4.90 9.38
CA LEU A 9 -19.19 5.82 9.08
C LEU A 9 -18.08 5.81 10.15
N THR A 10 -18.41 5.48 11.39
CA THR A 10 -17.41 5.26 12.45
C THR A 10 -16.63 3.98 12.19
N LYS A 11 -17.31 2.86 11.87
CA LYS A 11 -16.66 1.60 11.46
C LYS A 11 -15.76 1.80 10.24
N TYR A 12 -16.20 2.59 9.28
CA TYR A 12 -15.42 2.95 8.09
C TYR A 12 -14.12 3.66 8.47
N LYS A 13 -14.21 4.67 9.35
CA LYS A 13 -13.07 5.42 9.85
C LYS A 13 -12.11 4.49 10.62
N ASP A 14 -12.63 3.68 11.53
CA ASP A 14 -11.81 2.81 12.37
C ASP A 14 -11.07 1.76 11.53
N THR A 15 -11.76 1.15 10.57
CA THR A 15 -11.13 0.24 9.60
C THR A 15 -10.07 0.98 8.76
N THR A 16 -10.30 2.24 8.40
CA THR A 16 -9.30 3.05 7.69
C THR A 16 -8.05 3.31 8.54
N LEU A 17 -8.21 3.52 9.85
CA LEU A 17 -7.09 3.65 10.78
C LEU A 17 -6.34 2.33 10.97
N GLU A 18 -7.05 1.20 11.04
CA GLU A 18 -6.45 -0.14 11.05
C GLU A 18 -5.60 -0.38 9.80
N ILE A 19 -6.10 0.01 8.61
CA ILE A 19 -5.34 -0.09 7.36
C ILE A 19 -4.09 0.78 7.43
N ILE A 20 -4.19 2.04 7.86
CA ILE A 20 -3.03 2.93 7.99
C ILE A 20 -1.95 2.27 8.85
N LYS A 21 -2.33 1.74 10.02
CA LYS A 21 -1.40 1.06 10.92
C LYS A 21 -0.76 -0.17 10.28
N ALA A 22 -1.55 -1.01 9.61
CA ALA A 22 -1.02 -2.19 8.91
C ALA A 22 -0.01 -1.81 7.81
N VAL A 23 -0.23 -0.70 7.11
CA VAL A 23 0.70 -0.18 6.09
C VAL A 23 1.98 0.37 6.72
N GLU A 24 1.86 1.07 7.84
CA GLU A 24 3.01 1.57 8.61
C GLU A 24 3.90 0.41 9.07
N ASP A 25 3.27 -0.61 9.67
CA ASP A 25 3.88 -1.84 10.19
C ASP A 25 4.33 -2.82 9.09
N GLU A 26 4.09 -2.50 7.82
CA GLU A 26 4.39 -3.36 6.65
C GLU A 26 3.76 -4.77 6.75
N ASN A 27 2.63 -4.88 7.46
CA ASN A 27 1.87 -6.11 7.61
C ASN A 27 0.85 -6.25 6.49
N TYR A 28 1.33 -6.70 5.33
CA TYR A 28 0.52 -6.82 4.11
C TYR A 28 -0.51 -7.95 4.16
N ASP A 29 -0.28 -9.00 4.96
CA ASP A 29 -1.20 -10.14 5.09
C ASP A 29 -2.55 -9.72 5.70
N LEU A 30 -2.53 -8.78 6.64
CA LEU A 30 -3.76 -8.23 7.24
C LEU A 30 -4.49 -7.25 6.31
N LEU A 31 -3.79 -6.69 5.31
CA LEU A 31 -4.29 -5.59 4.50
C LEU A 31 -5.49 -6.01 3.62
N GLU A 32 -5.43 -7.21 3.05
CA GLU A 32 -6.48 -7.75 2.16
C GLU A 32 -7.82 -7.88 2.89
N GLY A 33 -7.79 -8.45 4.10
CA GLY A 33 -8.98 -8.59 4.94
C GLY A 33 -9.57 -7.23 5.35
N LEU A 34 -8.72 -6.27 5.71
CA LEU A 34 -9.16 -4.93 6.10
C LEU A 34 -9.77 -4.14 4.93
N ILE A 35 -9.20 -4.26 3.72
CA ILE A 35 -9.75 -3.64 2.51
C ILE A 35 -11.13 -4.24 2.19
N SER A 36 -11.26 -5.56 2.27
CA SER A 36 -12.52 -6.27 2.04
C SER A 36 -13.60 -5.83 3.03
N LYS A 37 -13.27 -5.83 4.33
CA LYS A 37 -14.15 -5.33 5.42
C LYS A 37 -14.59 -3.89 5.16
N ARG A 38 -13.67 -3.01 4.73
CA ARG A 38 -14.03 -1.63 4.39
C ARG A 38 -14.99 -1.56 3.20
N GLY A 39 -14.86 -2.44 2.21
CA GLY A 39 -15.79 -2.58 1.09
C GLY A 39 -17.20 -2.99 1.55
N GLU A 40 -17.31 -3.96 2.46
CA GLU A 40 -18.59 -4.38 3.04
C GLU A 40 -19.29 -3.25 3.80
N ILE A 41 -18.53 -2.43 4.53
CA ILE A 41 -19.06 -1.25 5.23
C ILE A 41 -19.60 -0.23 4.21
N ILE A 42 -18.89 0.04 3.11
CA ILE A 42 -19.38 0.93 2.04
C ILE A 42 -20.71 0.40 1.48
N ASN A 43 -20.77 -0.89 1.16
CA ASN A 43 -21.99 -1.52 0.64
C ASN A 43 -23.15 -1.46 1.65
N SER A 44 -22.85 -1.47 2.95
CA SER A 44 -23.85 -1.33 4.01
C SER A 44 -24.37 0.10 4.09
N ILE A 45 -23.47 1.10 3.99
CA ILE A 45 -23.82 2.51 3.94
C ILE A 45 -24.72 2.80 2.74
N GLU A 46 -24.38 2.32 1.53
CA GLU A 46 -25.15 2.55 0.30
C GLU A 46 -26.61 2.09 0.39
N LYS A 47 -26.91 1.10 1.25
CA LYS A 47 -28.27 0.59 1.47
C LYS A 47 -29.07 1.40 2.49
N LEU A 48 -28.43 2.32 3.22
CA LEU A 48 -29.09 3.16 4.21
C LEU A 48 -29.83 4.32 3.53
N ASN A 49 -30.97 4.71 4.08
CA ASN A 49 -31.66 5.92 3.67
C ASN A 49 -31.12 7.11 4.46
N TYR A 50 -30.45 8.04 3.78
CA TYR A 50 -29.92 9.26 4.38
C TYR A 50 -29.91 10.42 3.39
N SER A 51 -29.92 11.65 3.90
CA SER A 51 -29.69 12.83 3.05
C SER A 51 -28.21 13.09 2.84
N LYS A 52 -27.88 13.73 1.72
CA LYS A 52 -26.51 14.12 1.39
C LYS A 52 -25.91 15.04 2.46
N GLU A 53 -26.74 15.91 3.03
CA GLU A 53 -26.37 16.88 4.06
C GLU A 53 -26.00 16.16 5.37
N GLU A 54 -26.78 15.15 5.77
CA GLU A 54 -26.49 14.32 6.94
C GLU A 54 -25.16 13.57 6.79
N PHE A 55 -24.96 12.93 5.64
CA PHE A 55 -23.72 12.22 5.32
C PHE A 55 -22.51 13.16 5.40
N LYS A 56 -22.62 14.35 4.79
CA LYS A 56 -21.55 15.33 4.76
C LYS A 56 -21.21 15.85 6.16
N ALA A 57 -22.22 16.13 6.98
CA ALA A 57 -22.02 16.58 8.36
C ALA A 57 -21.26 15.52 9.18
N ILE A 58 -21.70 14.27 9.13
CA ILE A 58 -21.03 13.18 9.87
C ILE A 58 -19.61 12.95 9.34
N CYS A 59 -19.39 12.99 8.03
CA CYS A 59 -18.05 12.86 7.44
C CYS A 59 -17.09 13.97 7.91
N MET A 60 -17.58 15.19 8.04
CA MET A 60 -16.82 16.32 8.56
C MET A 60 -16.48 16.11 10.04
N ASP A 61 -17.45 15.75 10.86
CA ASP A 61 -17.27 15.50 12.30
C ASP A 61 -16.26 14.38 12.56
N LEU A 62 -16.36 13.29 11.80
CA LEU A 62 -15.46 12.14 11.92
C LEU A 62 -14.11 12.36 11.23
N LYS A 63 -13.95 13.46 10.48
CA LYS A 63 -12.77 13.80 9.68
C LYS A 63 -12.39 12.71 8.67
N ILE A 64 -13.39 12.08 8.03
CA ILE A 64 -13.17 10.94 7.13
C ILE A 64 -12.21 11.29 5.98
N LEU A 65 -12.42 12.45 5.35
CA LEU A 65 -11.55 12.92 4.25
C LEU A 65 -10.09 13.08 4.68
N PHE A 66 -9.84 13.51 5.92
CA PHE A 66 -8.47 13.66 6.44
C PHE A 66 -7.77 12.30 6.52
N PHE A 67 -8.41 11.30 7.13
CA PHE A 67 -7.82 9.97 7.26
C PHE A 67 -7.66 9.27 5.92
N GLN A 68 -8.62 9.42 5.01
CA GLN A 68 -8.52 8.84 3.68
C GLN A 68 -7.38 9.46 2.86
N ASN A 69 -7.19 10.77 2.93
CA ASN A 69 -6.05 11.45 2.30
C ASN A 69 -4.72 11.00 2.91
N ASN A 70 -4.66 10.83 4.23
CA ASN A 70 -3.46 10.32 4.90
C ASN A 70 -3.11 8.92 4.41
N LEU A 71 -4.09 8.02 4.37
CA LEU A 71 -3.90 6.66 3.85
C LEU A 71 -3.41 6.68 2.39
N ASN A 72 -4.04 7.46 1.51
CA ASN A 72 -3.64 7.56 0.11
C ASN A 72 -2.18 8.03 -0.05
N LYS A 73 -1.78 9.04 0.73
CA LYS A 73 -0.41 9.55 0.74
C LYS A 73 0.57 8.46 1.19
N LEU A 74 0.30 7.82 2.32
CA LEU A 74 1.13 6.76 2.88
C LEU A 74 1.31 5.59 1.89
N MET A 75 0.21 5.14 1.27
CA MET A 75 0.24 4.05 0.30
C MET A 75 1.11 4.38 -0.91
N ASN A 76 1.00 5.62 -1.42
CA ASN A 76 1.81 6.09 -2.53
C ASN A 76 3.29 6.19 -2.16
N GLU A 77 3.61 6.69 -0.97
CA GLU A 77 4.99 6.75 -0.45
C GLU A 77 5.62 5.36 -0.33
N LYS A 78 4.91 4.39 0.25
CA LYS A 78 5.36 2.99 0.36
C LYS A 78 5.55 2.35 -1.02
N LYS A 79 4.62 2.57 -1.96
CA LYS A 79 4.73 2.09 -3.35
C LYS A 79 5.99 2.63 -4.04
N VAL A 80 6.26 3.94 -3.92
CA VAL A 80 7.45 4.57 -4.51
C VAL A 80 8.73 4.01 -3.87
N LYS A 81 8.75 3.80 -2.55
CA LYS A 81 9.88 3.20 -1.83
C LYS A 81 10.20 1.80 -2.35
N ILE A 82 9.19 0.93 -2.46
CA ILE A 82 9.34 -0.45 -2.97
C ILE A 82 9.88 -0.43 -4.41
N LYS A 83 9.32 0.43 -5.27
CA LYS A 83 9.78 0.55 -6.66
C LYS A 83 11.26 0.90 -6.75
N ARG A 84 11.73 1.88 -5.96
CA ARG A 84 13.15 2.27 -5.92
C ARG A 84 14.05 1.15 -5.41
N GLN A 85 13.59 0.39 -4.41
CA GLN A 85 14.33 -0.76 -3.91
C GLN A 85 14.51 -1.82 -5.01
N LEU A 86 13.45 -2.14 -5.76
CA LEU A 86 13.51 -3.07 -6.89
C LEU A 86 14.49 -2.59 -7.99
N GLU A 87 14.41 -1.31 -8.37
CA GLU A 87 15.34 -0.70 -9.34
C GLU A 87 16.80 -0.84 -8.86
N SER A 88 17.08 -0.50 -7.60
CA SER A 88 18.44 -0.64 -7.04
C SER A 88 18.94 -2.08 -6.96
N MET A 89 18.05 -3.06 -6.77
CA MET A 89 18.40 -4.48 -6.78
C MET A 89 18.77 -4.95 -8.19
N ASP A 90 18.05 -4.48 -9.21
CA ASP A 90 18.35 -4.79 -10.61
C ASP A 90 19.69 -4.17 -11.04
N ASP A 91 19.93 -2.90 -10.67
CA ASP A 91 21.22 -2.24 -10.90
C ASP A 91 22.39 -2.98 -10.26
N ASN A 92 22.23 -3.40 -8.99
CA ASN A 92 23.24 -4.19 -8.28
C ASN A 92 23.48 -5.57 -8.93
N LYS A 93 22.42 -6.23 -9.41
CA LYS A 93 22.52 -7.51 -10.13
C LYS A 93 23.25 -7.32 -11.46
N ASN A 94 22.93 -6.26 -12.20
CA ASN A 94 23.56 -5.93 -13.48
C ASN A 94 25.04 -5.56 -13.30
N ALA A 95 25.37 -4.77 -12.28
CA ALA A 95 26.75 -4.45 -11.92
C ALA A 95 27.53 -5.72 -11.54
N ARG A 96 26.99 -6.58 -10.65
CA ARG A 96 27.64 -7.84 -10.27
C ARG A 96 27.86 -8.77 -11.46
N ASN A 97 26.90 -8.88 -12.37
CA ASN A 97 27.04 -9.68 -13.60
C ASN A 97 28.09 -9.11 -14.56
N SER A 98 28.20 -7.78 -14.65
CA SER A 98 29.21 -7.09 -15.46
C SER A 98 30.62 -7.27 -14.90
N TYR A 99 30.80 -7.15 -13.59
CA TYR A 99 32.09 -7.38 -12.93
C TYR A 99 32.52 -8.85 -13.00
N ASN A 100 31.62 -9.83 -12.77
CA ASN A 100 31.97 -11.26 -12.88
C ASN A 100 32.34 -11.69 -14.31
N LYS A 101 31.80 -11.05 -15.36
CA LYS A 101 32.18 -11.33 -16.75
C LYS A 101 33.61 -10.91 -17.08
N LYS A 102 34.19 -9.94 -16.36
CA LYS A 102 35.58 -9.50 -16.55
C LYS A 102 36.61 -10.43 -15.92
N PHE A 103 36.22 -11.24 -14.93
CA PHE A 103 37.11 -12.21 -14.27
C PHE A 103 37.02 -13.63 -14.83
N SER A 104 36.13 -13.90 -15.80
CA SER A 104 36.04 -15.18 -16.50
C SER A 104 36.86 -15.24 -17.79
N VAL A 105 37.89 -14.38 -17.93
CA VAL A 105 38.80 -14.36 -19.09
C VAL A 105 40.20 -14.74 -18.63
N ASP A 106 40.36 -15.92 -18.02
CA ASP A 106 41.67 -16.52 -17.78
C ASP A 106 41.54 -18.02 -17.52
N SER A 107 41.37 -18.82 -18.57
CA SER A 107 41.75 -20.25 -18.50
C SER A 107 41.88 -20.97 -19.84
N ILE A 108 42.32 -20.35 -20.96
CA ILE A 108 42.81 -21.14 -22.12
C ILE A 108 43.97 -20.43 -22.83
N PHE A 109 45.03 -20.12 -22.08
CA PHE A 109 46.37 -19.88 -22.63
C PHE A 109 47.29 -21.04 -22.23
N PHE A 110 47.14 -22.20 -22.85
CA PHE A 110 48.18 -23.25 -22.83
C PHE A 110 48.01 -24.19 -24.02
N ASN A 111 48.47 -23.77 -25.21
CA ASN A 111 49.06 -24.71 -26.15
C ASN A 111 50.04 -24.00 -27.11
N LYS A 112 51.23 -23.70 -26.61
CA LYS A 112 52.39 -23.44 -27.46
C LYS A 112 53.08 -24.78 -27.64
N LYS A 113 52.91 -25.43 -28.80
CA LYS A 113 53.75 -26.57 -29.19
C LYS A 113 55.08 -26.03 -29.73
N ILE A 114 56.17 -26.45 -29.10
CA ILE A 114 57.52 -26.51 -29.66
C ILE A 114 57.56 -27.74 -30.59
#